data_AF-A0A7H8UKQ1-F1
#
_entry.id   AF-A0A7H8UKQ1-F1
#
_cell.length_a   1.000
_cell.length_b   1.000
_cell.length_c   1.000
_cell.angle_alpha   90.00
_cell.angle_beta   90.00
_cell.angle_gamma   90.00
#
_symmetry.space_group_name_H-M   'P 1'
#
loop_
_entity.id
_entity.type
_entity.pdbx_description
1 polymer ?
#
loop_
_entity_poly.entity_id
_entity_poly.type
_entity_poly.pdbx_seq_one_letter_code
_entity_poly.pdbx_strand_id
1 'polypeptide(L)' 'MGNYIDPQTGASTPITNGIVHYGKNGVHIVPARPSE' A
#
# COMPACT_ATOMS: atom_id res chain seq x y z
N MET A 1 3.47 6.86 -4.85
CA MET A 1 2.55 5.94 -4.13
C MET A 1 2.83 4.53 -4.62
N GLY A 2 2.82 3.52 -3.74
CA GLY A 2 3.16 2.13 -4.07
C GLY A 2 1.96 1.31 -4.56
N ASN A 3 2.21 0.06 -4.95
CA ASN A 3 1.17 -0.88 -5.33
C ASN A 3 0.96 -1.91 -4.21
N TYR A 4 -0.29 -2.24 -3.91
CA TYR A 4 -0.63 -3.38 -3.07
C TYR A 4 -0.64 -4.64 -3.94
N ILE A 5 0.09 -5.67 -3.51
CA ILE A 5 0.05 -6.99 -4.15
C ILE A 5 -0.87 -7.88 -3.31
N ASP A 6 -1.98 -8.32 -3.90
CA ASP A 6 -2.86 -9.30 -3.25
C ASP A 6 -2.12 -10.65 -3.14
N PRO A 7 -1.89 -11.17 -1.92
CA PRO A 7 -1.16 -12.42 -1.73
C PRO A 7 -1.91 -13.66 -2.24
N GLN A 8 -3.22 -13.58 -2.51
CA GLN A 8 -4.03 -14.70 -3.00
C GLN A 8 -4.06 -14.78 -4.53
N THR A 9 -4.10 -13.62 -5.21
CA THR A 9 -4.26 -13.54 -6.67
C THR A 9 -3.00 -13.07 -7.39
N GLY A 10 -2.03 -12.48 -6.66
CA GLY A 10 -0.85 -11.84 -7.24
C GLY A 10 -1.16 -10.52 -7.96
N ALA A 11 -2.40 -10.03 -7.90
CA ALA A 11 -2.82 -8.81 -8.57
C ALA A 11 -2.18 -7.58 -7.92
N SER A 12 -1.68 -6.66 -8.76
CA SER A 12 -1.08 -5.40 -8.33
C SER A 12 -2.07 -4.25 -8.48
N THR A 13 -2.61 -3.76 -7.37
CA THR A 13 -3.54 -2.62 -7.35
C THR A 13 -2.81 -1.36 -6.88
N PRO A 14 -2.81 -0.26 -7.66
CA PRO A 14 -2.19 0.99 -7.22
C PRO A 14 -2.90 1.51 -5.97
N ILE A 15 -2.13 1.85 -4.93
CA ILE A 15 -2.67 2.42 -3.69
C ILE A 15 -3.02 3.87 -3.97
N THR A 16 -4.31 4.14 -4.18
CA THR A 16 -4.86 5.50 -4.37
C THR A 16 -5.15 6.21 -3.06
N ASN A 17 -5.37 5.45 -1.97
CA ASN A 17 -5.59 5.93 -0.62
C ASN A 17 -4.81 5.07 0.39
N GLY A 18 -4.04 5.69 1.28
CA GLY A 18 -3.25 4.98 2.28
C GLY A 18 -2.51 5.94 3.21
N ILE A 19 -2.04 5.43 4.35
CA ILE A 19 -1.27 6.23 5.30
C ILE A 19 0.22 5.99 5.02
N VAL A 20 0.96 7.08 4.80
CA VAL A 20 2.41 7.04 4.60
C VAL A 20 3.10 7.59 5.84
N HIS A 21 3.86 6.74 6.54
CA HIS A 21 4.71 7.16 7.64
C HIS A 21 6.13 7.42 7.14
N TYR A 22 6.62 8.64 7.33
CA TYR A 22 8.00 9.03 7.07
C TYR A 22 8.79 9.00 8.38
N GLY A 23 9.80 8.15 8.47
CA GLY A 23 10.73 8.09 9.59
C GLY A 23 12.16 8.39 9.14
N LYS A 24 13.05 8.67 10.10
CA LYS A 24 14.48 8.90 9.84
C LYS A 24 15.17 7.78 9.04
N ASN A 25 14.66 6.55 9.17
CA ASN A 25 15.24 5.34 8.57
C ASN A 25 14.46 4.83 7.33
N GLY A 26 13.47 5.56 6.83
CA GLY A 26 12.73 5.17 5.64
C GLY A 26 11.24 5.45 5.70
N VAL A 27 10.52 4.88 4.73
CA VAL A 27 9.08 5.06 4.53
C VAL A 27 8.36 3.75 4.83
N HIS A 28 7.35 3.79 5.70
CA HIS A 28 6.43 2.69 5.92
C HIS A 28 5.06 3.07 5.35
N ILE A 29 4.61 2.31 4.35
CA ILE A 29 3.33 2.54 3.67
C ILE A 29 2.33 1.53 4.19
N VAL A 30 1.24 2.01 4.78
CA VAL A 30 0.10 1.17 5.18
C VAL A 30 -0.98 1.34 4.10
N PRO A 31 -1.18 0.35 3.21
CA PRO A 31 -2.29 0.39 2.28
C PRO A 31 -3.60 0.40 3.06
N ALA A 32 -4.51 1.32 2.74
CA ALA A 32 -5.91 1.11 3.08
C ALA A 32 -6.37 -0.11 2.28
N ARG A 33 -7.11 -1.03 2.91
CA ARG A 33 -7.75 -2.11 2.15
C ARG A 33 -8.62 -1.43 1.09
N PRO A 34 -8.43 -1.72 -0.21
CA PRO A 34 -9.34 -1.21 -1.22
C PRO A 34 -10.74 -1.66 -0.83
N SER A 35 -11.65 -0.70 -0.63
CA SER A 35 -13.08 -1.00 -0.53
C SER A 35 -13.48 -1.67 -1.83
N GLU A 36 -14.19 -2.79 -1.70
CA GLU A 36 -14.77 -3.60 -2.78
C GLU A 36 -15.41 -2.77 -3.90
#